data_AF-A0A938PBC2-F1
#
_entry.id   AF-A0A938PBC2-F1
#
_cell.length_a   1.000
_cell.length_b   1.000
_cell.length_c   1.000
_cell.angle_alpha   90.00
_cell.angle_beta   90.00
_cell.angle_gamma   90.00
#
_symmetry.space_group_name_H-M   'P 1'
#
loop_
_entity.id
_entity.type
_entity.pdbx_description
1 polymer ?
#
loop_
_entity_poly.entity_id
_entity_poly.type
_entity_poly.pdbx_seq_one_letter_code
_entity_poly.pdbx_strand_id
1 'polypeptide(L)'
;MAKQLFKNYSFNFDKNERKILIQFCNSVLKQMNQDEKFFSDVRAFNSIVDKLKSSDEEIKFTKEERTKLVFRLTENVEHMNKEIKKSGFIKRWLYKSAFKQYKNLLDIHFKN
;
A
#
# COMPACT_ATOMS: atom_id res chain seq x y z
N MET A 1 -19.73 -2.03 26.13
CA MET A 1 -18.99 -1.17 25.21
C MET A 1 -19.40 -1.55 23.79
N ALA A 2 -20.21 -0.73 23.11
CA ALA A 2 -20.64 -1.01 21.75
C ALA A 2 -19.40 -1.05 20.83
N LYS A 3 -19.09 -2.21 20.25
CA LYS A 3 -18.09 -2.29 19.16
C LYS A 3 -18.59 -1.36 18.06
N GLN A 4 -17.82 -0.32 17.71
CA GLN A 4 -18.09 0.49 16.52
C GLN A 4 -18.29 -0.46 15.34
N LEU A 5 -19.53 -0.57 14.85
CA LEU A 5 -19.93 -1.55 13.84
C LEU A 5 -19.32 -1.23 12.46
N PHE A 6 -18.92 0.02 12.26
CA PHE A 6 -18.33 0.52 11.02
C PHE A 6 -16.94 1.06 11.32
N LYS A 7 -15.91 0.39 10.80
CA LYS A 7 -14.57 0.97 10.74
C LYS A 7 -14.60 2.02 9.65
N ASN A 8 -14.31 3.28 10.00
CA ASN A 8 -14.11 4.34 9.01
C ASN A 8 -12.79 4.08 8.28
N TYR A 9 -12.88 3.86 6.98
CA TYR A 9 -11.74 3.65 6.08
C TYR A 9 -11.36 4.95 5.37
N SER A 10 -11.37 6.04 6.13
CA SER A 10 -10.98 7.37 5.70
C SER A 10 -9.53 7.62 6.07
N PHE A 11 -8.75 8.14 5.13
CA PHE A 11 -7.33 8.39 5.30
C PHE A 11 -6.94 9.76 4.79
N ASN A 12 -6.14 10.46 5.58
CA ASN A 12 -5.55 11.75 5.20
C ASN A 12 -4.08 11.50 4.87
N PHE A 13 -3.80 11.23 3.60
CA PHE A 13 -2.44 11.04 3.12
C PHE A 13 -1.81 12.37 2.71
N ASP A 14 -0.56 12.57 3.11
CA ASP A 14 0.23 13.67 2.61
C ASP A 14 0.55 13.49 1.10
N LYS A 15 1.03 14.57 0.45
CA LYS A 15 1.33 14.56 -0.98
C LYS A 15 2.40 13.52 -1.37
N ASN A 16 3.35 13.25 -0.49
CA ASN A 16 4.42 12.28 -0.70
C ASN A 16 3.91 10.84 -0.49
N GLU A 17 3.14 10.57 0.56
CA GLU A 17 2.47 9.31 0.83
C GLU A 17 1.56 8.91 -0.34
N ARG A 18 0.78 9.85 -0.88
CA ARG A 18 -0.02 9.62 -2.10
C ARG A 18 0.83 9.17 -3.27
N LYS A 19 1.94 9.87 -3.53
CA LYS A 19 2.86 9.50 -4.62
C LYS A 19 3.46 8.11 -4.42
N ILE A 20 3.91 7.80 -3.20
CA ILE A 20 4.48 6.49 -2.84
C ILE A 20 3.44 5.39 -3.03
N LEU A 21 2.20 5.59 -2.58
CA LEU A 21 1.10 4.64 -2.76
C LEU A 21 0.75 4.45 -4.23
N ILE A 22 0.64 5.53 -5.01
CA ILE A 22 0.38 5.45 -6.45
C ILE A 22 1.48 4.65 -7.15
N GLN A 23 2.76 4.93 -6.84
CA GLN A 23 3.89 4.20 -7.42
C GLN A 23 3.87 2.72 -7.02
N PHE A 24 3.53 2.42 -5.77
CA PHE A 24 3.35 1.05 -5.29
C PHE A 24 2.23 0.34 -6.04
N CYS A 25 1.02 0.91 -6.07
CA CYS A 25 -0.14 0.33 -6.74
C CYS A 25 0.12 0.10 -8.24
N ASN A 26 0.78 1.05 -8.93
CA ASN A 26 1.18 0.88 -10.33
C ASN A 26 2.17 -0.28 -10.51
N SER A 27 3.13 -0.44 -9.59
CA SER A 27 4.08 -1.57 -9.63
C SER A 27 3.38 -2.91 -9.41
N VAL A 28 2.35 -2.95 -8.54
CA VAL A 28 1.52 -4.14 -8.28
C VAL A 28 0.66 -4.48 -9.51
N LEU A 29 -0.01 -3.48 -10.10
CA LEU A 29 -0.81 -3.64 -11.31
C LEU A 29 0.01 -4.21 -12.47
N LYS A 30 1.25 -3.72 -12.67
CA LYS A 30 2.16 -4.25 -13.69
C LYS A 30 2.48 -5.74 -13.52
N GLN A 31 2.55 -6.24 -12.28
CA GLN A 31 2.78 -7.65 -11.99
C GLN A 31 1.52 -8.50 -12.21
N MET A 32 0.33 -7.93 -11.98
CA MET A 32 -0.95 -8.65 -11.99
C MET A 32 -1.65 -8.64 -13.35
N ASN A 33 -1.39 -7.65 -14.20
CA ASN A 33 -2.08 -7.47 -15.49
C ASN A 33 -1.88 -8.61 -16.51
N GLN A 34 -1.07 -9.62 -16.19
CA GLN A 34 -0.77 -10.75 -17.08
C GLN A 34 -1.59 -12.02 -16.76
N ASP A 35 -2.33 -12.07 -15.64
CA ASP A 35 -3.07 -13.27 -15.23
C ASP A 35 -4.52 -12.92 -14.85
N GLU A 36 -5.49 -13.55 -15.54
CA GLU A 36 -6.93 -13.34 -15.36
C GLU A 36 -7.41 -13.62 -13.93
N LYS A 37 -6.67 -14.44 -13.16
CA LYS A 37 -6.97 -14.74 -11.75
C LYS A 37 -6.95 -13.50 -10.86
N PHE A 38 -6.23 -12.44 -11.26
CA PHE A 38 -6.12 -11.21 -10.49
C PHE A 38 -7.13 -10.13 -10.90
N PHE A 39 -8.14 -10.43 -11.71
CA PHE A 39 -9.09 -9.44 -12.20
C PHE A 39 -9.77 -8.59 -11.09
N SER A 40 -10.16 -9.23 -9.98
CA SER A 40 -10.73 -8.54 -8.81
C SER A 40 -9.69 -7.65 -8.10
N ASP A 41 -8.43 -8.08 -8.05
CA ASP A 41 -7.34 -7.29 -7.46
C ASP A 41 -7.00 -6.09 -8.35
N VAL A 42 -6.88 -6.30 -9.66
CA VAL A 42 -6.64 -5.24 -10.66
C VAL A 42 -7.70 -4.15 -10.57
N ARG A 43 -8.98 -4.52 -10.47
CA ARG A 43 -10.08 -3.54 -10.27
C ARG A 43 -9.91 -2.74 -8.97
N ALA A 44 -9.64 -3.41 -7.86
CA ALA A 44 -9.44 -2.74 -6.58
C ALA A 44 -8.24 -1.78 -6.60
N PHE A 45 -7.11 -2.20 -7.18
CA PHE A 45 -5.92 -1.36 -7.28
C PHE A 45 -6.08 -0.18 -8.24
N ASN A 46 -6.80 -0.34 -9.35
CA ASN A 46 -7.15 0.80 -10.22
C ASN A 46 -8.04 1.82 -9.47
N SER A 47 -9.07 1.35 -8.76
CA SER A 47 -9.92 2.21 -7.92
C SER A 47 -9.11 2.97 -6.86
N ILE A 48 -8.18 2.29 -6.18
CA ILE A 48 -7.28 2.92 -5.20
C ILE A 48 -6.42 4.02 -5.86
N VAL A 49 -5.85 3.74 -7.04
CA VAL A 49 -5.03 4.71 -7.78
C VAL A 49 -5.85 5.95 -8.16
N ASP A 50 -7.07 5.77 -8.64
CA ASP A 50 -7.93 6.88 -9.04
C ASP A 50 -8.33 7.74 -7.83
N LYS A 51 -8.64 7.11 -6.68
CA LYS A 51 -8.89 7.80 -5.42
C LYS A 51 -7.65 8.53 -4.89
N LEU A 52 -6.46 7.96 -5.03
CA LEU A 52 -5.22 8.62 -4.59
C LEU A 52 -4.83 9.82 -5.48
N LYS A 53 -5.25 9.80 -6.74
CA LYS A 53 -5.06 10.91 -7.68
C LYS A 53 -6.08 12.03 -7.50
N SER A 54 -7.16 11.81 -6.77
CA SER A 54 -8.13 12.86 -6.49
C SER A 54 -7.48 13.96 -5.63
N SER A 55 -7.97 15.18 -5.79
CA SER A 55 -7.55 16.34 -5.00
C SER A 55 -8.21 16.40 -3.62
N ASP A 56 -8.94 15.35 -3.23
CA ASP A 56 -9.68 15.32 -1.97
C ASP A 56 -8.71 15.20 -0.80
N GLU A 57 -8.93 15.97 0.26
CA GLU A 57 -8.09 15.91 1.48
C GLU A 57 -8.22 14.56 2.19
N GLU A 58 -9.44 14.02 2.23
CA GLU A 58 -9.80 12.74 2.84
C GLU A 58 -10.08 11.70 1.75
N ILE A 59 -9.32 10.62 1.73
CA ILE A 59 -9.54 9.49 0.81
C ILE A 59 -10.29 8.37 1.50
N LYS A 60 -11.40 7.94 0.90
CA LYS A 60 -12.24 6.85 1.42
C LYS A 60 -12.01 5.55 0.65
N PHE A 61 -11.47 4.56 1.34
CA PHE A 61 -11.36 3.21 0.81
C PHE A 61 -12.56 2.35 1.20
N THR A 62 -12.87 1.37 0.36
CA THR A 62 -13.75 0.28 0.78
C THR A 62 -12.98 -0.68 1.68
N LYS A 63 -13.70 -1.54 2.41
CA LYS A 63 -13.08 -2.60 3.21
C LYS A 63 -12.19 -3.50 2.35
N GLU A 64 -12.65 -3.84 1.15
CA GLU A 64 -11.91 -4.70 0.22
C GLU A 64 -10.61 -4.02 -0.25
N GLU A 65 -10.70 -2.77 -0.71
CA GLU A 65 -9.55 -1.98 -1.16
C GLU A 65 -8.48 -1.88 -0.06
N ARG A 66 -8.87 -1.48 1.16
CA ARG A 66 -7.94 -1.43 2.29
C ARG A 66 -7.34 -2.79 2.57
N THR A 67 -8.15 -3.84 2.61
CA THR A 67 -7.66 -5.19 2.96
C THR A 67 -6.62 -5.66 1.96
N LYS A 68 -6.89 -5.52 0.66
CA LYS A 68 -5.96 -5.89 -0.41
C LYS A 68 -4.70 -5.03 -0.41
N LEU A 69 -4.84 -3.72 -0.25
CA LEU A 69 -3.71 -2.79 -0.17
C LEU A 69 -2.79 -3.13 1.00
N VAL A 70 -3.35 -3.28 2.20
CA VAL A 70 -2.60 -3.59 3.42
C VAL A 70 -1.93 -4.95 3.31
N PHE A 71 -2.63 -5.96 2.78
CA PHE A 71 -2.07 -7.29 2.59
C PHE A 71 -0.83 -7.23 1.68
N ARG A 72 -0.96 -6.65 0.47
CA ARG A 72 0.17 -6.56 -0.48
C ARG A 72 1.30 -5.69 0.02
N LEU A 73 0.99 -4.58 0.69
CA LEU A 73 2.00 -3.68 1.25
C LEU A 73 2.78 -4.38 2.38
N THR A 74 2.09 -5.17 3.21
CA THR A 74 2.72 -5.97 4.27
C THR A 74 3.63 -7.04 3.68
N GLU A 75 3.16 -7.81 2.70
CA GLU A 75 3.97 -8.80 1.98
C GLU A 75 5.23 -8.16 1.37
N ASN A 76 5.08 -6.98 0.75
CA ASN A 76 6.19 -6.24 0.15
C ASN A 76 7.22 -5.80 1.20
N VAL A 77 6.76 -5.24 2.33
CA VAL A 77 7.62 -4.80 3.44
C VAL A 77 8.38 -5.98 4.05
N GLU A 78 7.73 -7.12 4.26
CA GLU A 78 8.37 -8.34 4.75
C GLU A 78 9.41 -8.89 3.76
N HIS A 79 9.07 -8.92 2.47
CA HIS A 79 9.98 -9.35 1.42
C HIS A 79 11.22 -8.45 1.36
N MET A 80 11.03 -7.13 1.37
CA MET A 80 12.13 -6.16 1.40
C MET A 80 13.01 -6.33 2.64
N ASN A 81 12.42 -6.58 3.81
CA ASN A 81 13.18 -6.83 5.04
C ASN A 81 14.04 -8.10 4.94
N LYS A 82 13.49 -9.18 4.37
CA LYS A 82 14.23 -10.42 4.11
C LYS A 82 15.39 -10.18 3.14
N GLU A 83 15.15 -9.44 2.06
CA GLU A 83 16.18 -9.09 1.07
C GLU A 83 17.28 -8.21 1.68
N ILE A 84 16.92 -7.21 2.48
CA ILE A 84 17.87 -6.32 3.19
C ILE A 84 18.81 -7.11 4.10
N LYS A 85 18.28 -8.10 4.82
CA LYS A 85 19.06 -8.96 5.73
C LYS A 85 20.10 -9.79 4.96
N LYS A 86 19.73 -10.31 3.79
CA LYS A 86 20.60 -11.11 2.91
C LYS A 86 21.56 -10.28 2.06
N SER A 87 21.33 -8.97 1.94
CA SER A 87 22.07 -8.09 1.04
C SER A 87 23.33 -7.48 1.67
N GLY A 88 24.36 -7.29 0.84
CA GLY A 88 25.55 -6.51 1.18
C GLY A 88 25.25 -5.00 1.33
N PHE A 89 26.27 -4.22 1.73
CA PHE A 89 26.12 -2.82 2.16
C PHE A 89 25.38 -1.92 1.15
N ILE A 90 25.73 -1.97 -0.14
CA ILE A 90 25.16 -1.11 -1.19
C ILE A 90 23.66 -1.41 -1.39
N LYS A 91 23.31 -2.68 -1.62
CA LYS A 91 21.91 -3.10 -1.81
C LYS A 91 21.10 -2.85 -0.54
N ARG A 92 21.68 -3.09 0.65
CA ARG A 92 21.05 -2.75 1.93
C ARG A 92 20.74 -1.25 2.04
N TRP A 93 21.68 -0.37 1.68
CA TRP A 93 21.49 1.08 1.77
C TRP A 93 20.35 1.58 0.88
N LEU A 94 20.30 1.12 -0.38
CA LEU A 94 19.24 1.50 -1.33
C LEU A 94 17.85 1.04 -0.86
N TYR A 95 17.72 -0.23 -0.45
CA TYR A 95 16.43 -0.79 -0.04
C TYR A 95 15.93 -0.24 1.30
N LYS A 96 16.83 0.20 2.19
CA LYS A 96 16.48 0.70 3.52
C LYS A 96 15.58 1.94 3.47
N SER A 97 15.78 2.82 2.48
CA SER A 97 14.95 4.03 2.31
C SER A 97 13.51 3.68 1.96
N ALA A 98 13.30 2.90 0.89
CA ALA A 98 11.96 2.48 0.46
C ALA A 98 11.27 1.61 1.52
N PHE A 99 12.00 0.70 2.18
CA PHE A 99 11.47 -0.10 3.29
C PHE A 99 10.93 0.78 4.42
N LYS A 100 11.68 1.81 4.82
CA LYS A 100 11.26 2.73 5.88
C LYS A 100 9.99 3.49 5.47
N GLN A 101 9.88 3.92 4.22
CA GLN A 101 8.71 4.64 3.72
C GLN A 101 7.45 3.76 3.77
N TYR A 102 7.50 2.55 3.23
CA TYR A 102 6.35 1.64 3.25
C TYR A 102 5.98 1.17 4.67
N LYS A 103 6.99 0.92 5.50
CA LYS A 103 6.77 0.55 6.91
C LYS A 103 6.11 1.68 7.69
N ASN A 104 6.58 2.92 7.54
CA ASN A 104 5.97 4.07 8.19
C ASN A 104 4.51 4.23 7.76
N LEU A 105 4.21 4.03 6.48
CA LEU A 105 2.85 4.14 5.96
C LEU A 105 1.92 3.08 6.59
N LEU A 106 2.39 1.84 6.73
CA LEU A 106 1.67 0.79 7.48
C LEU A 106 1.48 1.16 8.95
N ASP A 107 2.54 1.63 9.61
CA ASP A 107 2.53 1.93 11.04
C ASP A 107 1.62 3.12 11.38
N ILE A 108 1.57 4.15 10.53
CA ILE A 108 0.77 5.37 10.73
C ILE A 108 -0.70 5.13 10.37
N HIS A 109 -0.97 4.53 9.20
CA HIS A 109 -2.33 4.50 8.64
C HIS A 109 -3.06 3.17 8.81
N PHE A 110 -2.34 2.03 8.92
CA PHE A 110 -2.95 0.71 8.73
C PHE A 110 -2.83 -0.28 9.91
N LYS A 111 -2.04 0.05 10.93
CA LYS A 111 -1.77 -0.83 12.09
C LYS A 111 -2.95 -0.97 13.08
N ASN A 112 -4.02 -0.17 12.92
CA ASN A 112 -5.22 -0.15 13.75
C ASN A 112 -6.48 -0.63 12.99
#